data_AF-A0AA43QT11-F1
#
_entry.id   AF-A0AA43QT11-F1
#
_cell.length_a   1.000
_cell.length_b   1.000
_cell.length_c   1.000
_cell.angle_alpha   90.00
_cell.angle_beta   90.00
_cell.angle_gamma   90.00
#
_symmetry.space_group_name_H-M   'P 1'
#
loop_
_entity.id
_entity.type
_entity.pdbx_description
1 polymer ?
#
loop_
_entity_poly.entity_id
_entity_poly.type
_entity_poly.pdbx_seq_one_letter_code
_entity_poly.pdbx_strand_id
1 'polypeptide(L)'
;MERKGIENLHTPSSDDDDETDGVNRSENDDQASQKQSPPSTPPTATTLSCPPFESRPCPHNYLILLCSHRTRDARCGQSAPLLRKEFERQLRPLGLYRDLHDERPGGVGIYFINHVGGHKFSANVMVYRRAVRQDGTMGEASQCIWLARVRPEDCEPIVKYTVLEGKVVKPQRQLRGGFDREKGLVSW
;
A
#
# COMPACT_ATOMS: atom_id res chain seq x y z
N MET A 1 -53.48 -17.81 3.80
CA MET A 1 -53.15 -18.53 5.05
C MET A 1 -52.05 -17.75 5.75
N GLU A 2 -52.49 -16.72 6.48
CA GLU A 2 -51.68 -15.90 7.38
C GLU A 2 -51.46 -16.63 8.72
N ARG A 3 -50.28 -16.43 9.31
CA ARG A 3 -50.01 -16.55 10.76
C ARG A 3 -48.95 -15.47 11.07
N LYS A 4 -49.32 -14.32 11.66
CA LYS A 4 -49.28 -13.97 13.11
C LYS A 4 -47.89 -14.33 13.70
N GLY A 5 -47.01 -13.43 14.14
CA GLY A 5 -47.19 -12.23 14.98
C GLY A 5 -46.97 -12.63 16.44
N ILE A 6 -45.95 -12.08 17.12
CA ILE A 6 -45.82 -11.92 18.59
C ILE A 6 -44.77 -10.81 18.85
N GLU A 7 -45.25 -9.73 19.48
CA GLU A 7 -44.50 -8.69 20.16
C GLU A 7 -44.05 -9.18 21.55
N ASN A 8 -43.05 -8.54 22.17
CA ASN A 8 -42.90 -8.58 23.62
C ASN A 8 -42.42 -7.21 24.15
N LEU A 9 -43.09 -6.80 25.23
CA LEU A 9 -43.10 -5.49 25.88
C LEU A 9 -42.37 -5.59 27.24
N HIS A 10 -41.59 -4.55 27.61
CA HIS A 10 -41.36 -3.89 28.95
C HIS A 10 -41.30 -4.73 30.26
N THR A 11 -40.57 -4.45 31.36
CA THR A 11 -39.58 -3.46 31.90
C THR A 11 -39.13 -4.01 33.32
N PRO A 12 -38.75 -3.24 34.38
CA PRO A 12 -37.38 -3.00 34.86
C PRO A 12 -37.14 -3.32 36.37
N SER A 13 -35.93 -3.07 36.88
CA SER A 13 -35.57 -2.86 38.32
C SER A 13 -34.21 -2.13 38.34
N SER A 14 -34.03 -0.88 38.79
CA SER A 14 -34.05 -0.32 40.17
C SER A 14 -32.93 -0.96 41.03
N ASP A 15 -32.02 -0.25 41.73
CA ASP A 15 -32.09 0.91 42.64
C ASP A 15 -30.70 1.62 42.65
N ASP A 16 -30.57 2.97 42.62
CA ASP A 16 -30.43 3.95 43.74
C ASP A 16 -28.96 4.04 44.27
N ASP A 17 -28.35 5.14 44.72
CA ASP A 17 -28.71 6.43 45.36
C ASP A 17 -27.60 7.48 45.04
N ASP A 18 -27.91 8.73 44.70
CA ASP A 18 -28.13 9.90 45.59
C ASP A 18 -26.84 10.46 46.23
N GLU A 19 -26.55 11.75 45.97
CA GLU A 19 -26.45 12.80 47.00
C GLU A 19 -26.02 14.13 46.33
N THR A 20 -26.96 15.08 46.32
CA THR A 20 -26.74 16.49 45.95
C THR A 20 -27.05 17.36 47.15
N ASP A 21 -26.23 18.38 47.40
CA ASP A 21 -26.59 19.61 48.13
C ASP A 21 -25.43 20.60 47.88
N GLY A 22 -25.58 21.92 47.73
CA GLY A 22 -26.72 22.82 47.84
C GLY A 22 -26.18 24.27 47.90
N VAL A 23 -26.96 25.21 47.35
CA VAL A 23 -27.21 26.58 47.88
C VAL A 23 -26.13 27.70 47.75
N ASN A 24 -26.35 28.56 46.74
CA ASN A 24 -26.76 29.99 46.80
C ASN A 24 -25.84 31.15 47.29
N ARG A 25 -25.77 32.18 46.41
CA ARG A 25 -25.71 33.66 46.62
C ARG A 25 -24.59 34.31 47.45
N SER A 26 -23.92 35.32 46.86
CA SER A 26 -24.05 36.77 47.17
C SER A 26 -23.01 37.61 46.41
N GLU A 27 -23.42 38.82 46.00
CA GLU A 27 -22.64 39.87 45.33
C GLU A 27 -21.72 40.66 46.29
N ASN A 28 -20.66 41.27 45.74
CA ASN A 28 -19.87 42.45 46.17
C ASN A 28 -18.42 42.31 45.63
N ASP A 29 -17.65 43.33 45.28
CA ASP A 29 -17.82 44.69 44.77
C ASP A 29 -16.41 45.12 44.30
N ASP A 30 -16.35 46.09 43.40
CA ASP A 30 -15.25 47.02 43.14
C ASP A 30 -13.83 46.60 42.67
N GLN A 31 -13.56 47.08 41.45
CA GLN A 31 -12.34 47.61 40.82
C GLN A 31 -11.03 47.67 41.63
N ALA A 32 -9.94 47.16 41.05
CA ALA A 32 -8.62 47.82 41.14
C ALA A 32 -7.63 47.37 40.04
N SER A 33 -7.21 48.36 39.24
CA SER A 33 -5.85 48.62 38.72
C SER A 33 -5.05 47.56 37.94
N GLN A 34 -4.74 47.96 36.70
CA GLN A 34 -3.72 47.45 35.80
C GLN A 34 -2.35 47.21 36.46
N LYS A 35 -1.72 46.07 36.15
CA LYS A 35 -0.26 45.88 36.23
C LYS A 35 0.21 45.09 35.02
N GLN A 36 0.89 45.77 34.10
CA GLN A 36 1.53 45.18 32.92
C GLN A 36 2.70 44.29 33.35
N SER A 37 2.74 43.05 32.86
CA SER A 37 3.90 42.15 32.94
C SER A 37 4.79 42.28 31.69
N PRO A 38 6.12 42.13 31.81
CA PRO A 38 7.04 42.20 30.68
C PRO A 38 6.92 40.97 29.77
N PRO A 39 7.37 41.05 28.50
CA PRO A 39 7.23 39.96 27.54
C PRO A 39 8.14 38.79 27.92
N SER A 40 7.52 37.66 28.28
CA SER A 40 8.21 36.39 28.45
C SER A 40 8.68 35.88 27.08
N THR A 41 9.99 35.78 26.91
CA THR A 41 10.62 35.11 25.76
C THR A 41 10.10 33.66 25.67
N PRO A 42 9.69 33.17 24.49
CA PRO A 42 9.18 31.81 24.38
C PRO A 42 10.30 30.81 24.69
N PRO A 43 9.99 29.67 25.35
CA PRO A 43 10.97 28.61 25.54
C PRO A 43 11.42 28.11 24.17
N THR A 44 12.74 28.07 23.96
CA THR A 44 13.36 27.48 22.77
C THR A 44 12.89 26.04 22.66
N ALA A 45 11.95 25.80 21.75
CA ALA A 45 11.49 24.46 21.42
C ALA A 45 12.71 23.65 20.99
N THR A 46 13.07 22.65 21.79
CA THR A 46 14.09 21.68 21.41
C THR A 46 13.46 20.83 20.33
N THR A 47 13.70 21.20 19.08
CA THR A 47 13.26 20.44 17.91
C THR A 47 13.89 19.06 18.00
N LEU A 48 13.10 18.04 18.35
CA LEU A 48 13.54 16.65 18.27
C LEU A 48 13.86 16.38 16.81
N SER A 49 15.16 16.40 16.49
CA SER A 49 15.67 16.12 15.16
C SER A 49 15.44 14.63 14.88
N CYS A 50 14.41 14.35 14.07
CA CYS A 50 14.20 13.02 13.54
C CYS A 50 15.44 12.65 12.70
N PRO A 51 16.07 11.48 12.91
CA PRO A 51 17.17 11.07 12.05
C PRO A 51 16.67 11.05 10.60
N PRO A 52 17.43 11.63 9.67
CA PRO A 52 17.02 11.70 8.27
C PRO A 52 16.79 10.29 7.73
N PHE A 53 15.70 10.11 6.99
CA PHE A 53 15.43 8.85 6.31
C PHE A 53 16.45 8.65 5.19
N GLU A 54 17.27 7.61 5.30
CA GLU A 54 18.23 7.23 4.25
C GLU A 54 17.53 6.37 3.19
N SER A 55 17.53 6.83 1.95
CA SER A 55 17.10 6.03 0.81
C SER A 55 18.31 5.30 0.21
N ARG A 56 18.12 4.02 -0.13
CA ARG A 56 19.13 3.21 -0.82
C ARG A 56 18.64 2.86 -2.23
N PRO A 57 19.51 2.90 -3.25
CA PRO A 57 19.15 2.46 -4.59
C PRO A 57 18.75 0.97 -4.60
N CYS A 58 17.70 0.64 -5.35
CA CYS A 58 17.34 -0.76 -5.58
C CYS A 58 18.37 -1.42 -6.51
N PRO A 59 19.02 -2.53 -6.11
CA PRO A 59 20.06 -3.20 -6.91
C PRO A 59 19.48 -3.98 -8.09
N HIS A 60 18.18 -4.26 -8.09
CA HIS A 60 17.53 -5.12 -9.08
C HIS A 60 17.22 -4.42 -10.39
N ASN A 61 17.26 -5.16 -11.50
CA ASN A 61 16.93 -4.65 -12.84
C ASN A 61 15.43 -4.62 -13.09
N TYR A 62 14.72 -5.57 -12.49
CA TYR A 62 13.30 -5.79 -12.67
C TYR A 62 12.62 -5.98 -11.33
N LEU A 63 11.39 -5.47 -11.21
CA LEU A 63 10.55 -5.68 -10.03
C LEU A 63 9.21 -6.26 -10.45
N ILE A 64 8.76 -7.29 -9.74
CA ILE A 64 7.41 -7.85 -9.84
C ILE A 64 6.69 -7.52 -8.54
N LEU A 65 5.68 -6.64 -8.61
CA LEU A 65 4.88 -6.26 -7.45
C LEU A 65 3.53 -6.97 -7.52
N LEU A 66 3.18 -7.68 -6.45
CA LEU A 66 1.97 -8.50 -6.35
C LEU A 66 1.04 -7.92 -5.28
N CYS A 67 -0.18 -7.56 -5.65
CA CYS A 67 -1.20 -7.18 -4.67
C CYS A 67 -1.58 -8.39 -3.81
N SER A 68 -1.36 -8.32 -2.49
CA SER A 68 -1.62 -9.42 -1.55
C SER A 68 -2.68 -9.11 -0.48
N HIS A 69 -3.37 -7.98 -0.57
CA HIS A 69 -4.26 -7.52 0.50
C HIS A 69 -5.50 -8.41 0.65
N ARG A 70 -5.67 -9.06 1.81
CA ARG A 70 -6.76 -10.02 2.06
C ARG A 70 -8.09 -9.39 2.47
N THR A 71 -8.10 -8.30 3.23
CA THR A 71 -9.34 -7.70 3.75
C THR A 71 -10.07 -6.89 2.66
N ARG A 72 -9.31 -6.15 1.84
CA ARG A 72 -9.87 -5.37 0.73
C ARG A 72 -10.26 -6.26 -0.46
N ASP A 73 -9.42 -7.22 -0.84
CA ASP A 73 -9.75 -8.22 -1.88
C ASP A 73 -9.18 -9.60 -1.54
N ALA A 74 -10.01 -10.46 -0.95
CA ALA A 74 -9.61 -11.82 -0.54
C ALA A 74 -8.97 -12.64 -1.67
N ARG A 75 -9.36 -12.43 -2.93
CA ARG A 75 -8.79 -13.15 -4.08
C ARG A 75 -7.34 -12.75 -4.34
N CYS A 76 -6.98 -11.49 -4.10
CA CYS A 76 -5.58 -11.04 -4.16
C CYS A 76 -4.75 -11.68 -3.04
N GLY A 77 -5.28 -11.71 -1.82
CA GLY A 77 -4.64 -12.40 -0.70
C GLY A 77 -4.44 -13.91 -0.93
N GLN A 78 -5.36 -14.57 -1.62
CA GLN A 78 -5.24 -15.99 -1.99
C GLN A 78 -4.29 -16.24 -3.15
N SER A 79 -4.34 -15.41 -4.20
CA SER A 79 -3.57 -15.62 -5.43
C SER A 79 -2.10 -15.21 -5.29
N ALA A 80 -1.77 -14.15 -4.55
CA ALA A 80 -0.41 -13.60 -4.51
C ALA A 80 0.67 -14.63 -4.08
N PRO A 81 0.47 -15.47 -3.04
CA PRO A 81 1.45 -16.49 -2.67
C PRO A 81 1.64 -17.57 -3.75
N LEU A 82 0.56 -17.94 -4.46
CA LEU A 82 0.61 -18.92 -5.55
C LEU A 82 1.39 -18.35 -6.74
N LEU A 83 1.09 -17.12 -7.12
CA LEU A 83 1.79 -16.41 -8.20
C LEU A 83 3.27 -16.21 -7.85
N ARG A 84 3.59 -15.82 -6.61
CA ARG A 84 4.98 -15.71 -6.16
C ARG A 84 5.71 -17.04 -6.35
N LYS A 85 5.17 -18.15 -5.82
CA LYS A 85 5.81 -19.47 -5.94
C LYS A 85 6.07 -19.86 -7.39
N GLU A 86 5.13 -19.57 -8.28
CA GLU A 86 5.28 -19.87 -9.70
C GLU A 86 6.31 -18.96 -10.38
N PHE A 87 6.30 -17.65 -10.11
CA PHE A 87 7.35 -16.76 -10.60
C PHE A 87 8.74 -17.18 -10.12
N GLU A 88 8.87 -17.58 -8.85
CA GLU A 88 10.13 -18.11 -8.32
C GLU A 88 10.57 -19.36 -9.07
N ARG A 89 9.65 -20.29 -9.36
CA ARG A 89 9.92 -21.50 -10.13
C ARG A 89 10.47 -21.19 -11.52
N GLN A 90 9.96 -20.14 -12.17
CA GLN A 90 10.40 -19.71 -13.51
C GLN A 90 11.73 -18.95 -13.49
N LEU A 91 11.97 -18.15 -12.44
CA LEU A 91 13.15 -17.28 -12.36
C LEU A 91 14.40 -17.97 -11.82
N ARG A 92 14.25 -19.02 -11.00
CA ARG A 92 15.37 -19.78 -10.43
C ARG A 92 16.24 -20.48 -11.51
N PRO A 93 15.68 -21.19 -12.50
CA PRO A 93 16.48 -21.78 -13.58
C PRO A 93 17.27 -20.77 -14.40
N LEU A 94 16.78 -19.53 -14.46
CA LEU A 94 17.45 -18.42 -15.17
C LEU A 94 18.51 -17.72 -14.30
N GLY A 95 18.64 -18.07 -13.01
CA GLY A 95 19.55 -17.39 -12.09
C GLY A 95 19.15 -15.94 -11.77
N LEU A 96 17.92 -15.55 -12.11
CA LEU A 96 17.43 -14.16 -12.02
C LEU A 96 16.65 -13.86 -10.75
N TYR A 97 16.20 -14.88 -10.01
CA TYR A 97 15.44 -14.66 -8.78
C TYR A 97 16.29 -13.95 -7.70
N ARG A 98 15.74 -12.90 -7.09
CA ARG A 98 16.32 -12.20 -5.94
C ARG A 98 15.31 -12.16 -4.81
N ASP A 99 15.76 -12.48 -3.60
CA ASP A 99 14.94 -12.36 -2.40
C ASP A 99 15.03 -10.95 -1.79
N LEU A 100 14.39 -10.72 -0.65
CA LEU A 100 14.35 -9.41 0.01
C LEU A 100 15.71 -8.95 0.54
N HIS A 101 16.62 -9.88 0.84
CA HIS A 101 17.93 -9.60 1.44
C HIS A 101 19.09 -9.84 0.46
N ASP A 102 18.78 -10.20 -0.79
CA ASP A 102 19.76 -10.43 -1.84
C ASP A 102 20.19 -9.09 -2.44
N GLU A 103 21.34 -8.58 -2.02
CA GLU A 103 21.90 -7.32 -2.55
C GLU A 103 22.68 -7.51 -3.86
N ARG A 104 22.70 -8.71 -4.44
CA ARG A 104 23.40 -8.94 -5.71
C ARG A 104 22.80 -8.06 -6.81
N PRO A 105 23.65 -7.38 -7.60
CA PRO A 105 23.18 -6.52 -8.66
C PRO A 105 22.37 -7.30 -9.70
N GLY A 106 21.32 -6.66 -10.20
CA GLY A 106 20.43 -7.19 -11.21
C GLY A 106 19.43 -8.22 -10.70
N GLY A 107 18.97 -9.07 -11.61
CA GLY A 107 17.88 -10.01 -11.34
C GLY A 107 16.52 -9.34 -11.17
N VAL A 108 15.59 -10.10 -10.59
CA VAL A 108 14.17 -9.81 -10.45
C VAL A 108 13.78 -9.94 -8.99
N GLY A 109 13.40 -8.82 -8.37
CA GLY A 109 12.81 -8.81 -7.03
C GLY A 109 11.30 -9.02 -7.09
N ILE A 110 10.76 -9.90 -6.24
CA ILE A 110 9.31 -10.12 -6.12
C ILE A 110 8.82 -9.62 -4.76
N TYR A 111 7.91 -8.66 -4.77
CA TYR A 111 7.41 -8.02 -3.55
C TYR A 111 5.90 -8.08 -3.45
N PHE A 112 5.41 -8.29 -2.24
CA PHE A 112 4.01 -8.08 -1.93
C PHE A 112 3.76 -6.61 -1.67
N ILE A 113 2.68 -6.09 -2.24
CA ILE A 113 2.23 -4.71 -2.06
C ILE A 113 0.78 -4.69 -1.56
N ASN A 114 0.38 -3.54 -1.03
CA ASN A 114 -0.99 -3.27 -0.62
C ASN A 114 -1.98 -3.30 -1.80
N HIS A 115 -3.26 -3.14 -1.48
CA HIS A 115 -4.32 -3.20 -2.47
C HIS A 115 -4.12 -2.17 -3.59
N VAL A 116 -4.12 -2.66 -4.82
CA VAL A 116 -4.00 -1.83 -6.02
C VAL A 116 -5.06 -2.24 -7.04
N GLY A 117 -5.70 -1.24 -7.67
CA GLY A 117 -6.82 -1.43 -8.59
C GLY A 117 -8.15 -1.72 -7.88
N GLY A 118 -9.26 -1.65 -8.62
CA GLY A 118 -10.58 -1.94 -8.06
C GLY A 118 -10.90 -3.43 -7.96
N HIS A 119 -11.90 -3.79 -7.16
CA HIS A 119 -12.33 -5.19 -6.94
C HIS A 119 -12.86 -5.89 -8.20
N LYS A 120 -13.06 -5.18 -9.32
CA LYS A 120 -13.34 -5.80 -10.63
C LYS A 120 -12.12 -6.60 -11.16
N PHE A 121 -10.93 -6.33 -10.64
CA PHE A 121 -9.67 -6.86 -11.13
C PHE A 121 -8.80 -7.37 -9.97
N SER A 122 -8.78 -8.69 -9.77
CA SER A 122 -7.91 -9.35 -8.80
C SER A 122 -6.61 -9.84 -9.44
N ALA A 123 -5.68 -10.35 -8.63
CA ALA A 123 -4.38 -10.86 -9.06
C ALA A 123 -3.61 -9.81 -9.87
N ASN A 124 -3.46 -8.62 -9.28
CA ASN A 124 -2.71 -7.52 -9.88
C ASN A 124 -1.21 -7.79 -9.79
N VAL A 125 -0.54 -7.64 -10.93
CA VAL A 125 0.91 -7.80 -11.08
C VAL A 125 1.44 -6.56 -11.80
N MET A 126 2.36 -5.84 -11.19
CA MET A 126 3.06 -4.72 -11.83
C MET A 126 4.50 -5.12 -12.09
N VAL A 127 4.93 -5.02 -13.34
CA VAL A 127 6.31 -5.31 -13.75
C VAL A 127 7.00 -4.00 -14.05
N TYR A 128 8.00 -3.64 -13.24
CA TYR A 128 8.90 -2.53 -13.53
C TYR A 128 10.19 -3.05 -14.15
N ARG A 129 10.68 -2.35 -15.18
CA ARG A 129 11.94 -2.65 -15.85
C ARG A 129 12.78 -1.39 -15.92
N ARG A 130 14.06 -1.52 -15.58
CA ARG A 130 15.04 -0.45 -15.73
C ARG A 130 15.57 -0.40 -17.15
N ALA A 131 15.84 0.81 -17.65
CA ALA A 131 16.55 0.98 -18.91
C ALA A 131 18.02 0.56 -18.74
N VAL A 132 18.59 -0.02 -19.79
CA VAL A 132 20.03 -0.15 -19.92
C VAL A 132 20.56 1.14 -20.53
N ARG A 133 21.46 1.83 -19.84
CA ARG A 133 22.15 3.02 -20.35
C ARG A 133 23.21 2.62 -21.37
N GLN A 134 23.65 3.58 -22.17
CA GLN A 134 24.65 3.37 -23.22
C GLN A 134 26.00 2.87 -22.67
N ASP A 135 26.32 3.21 -21.43
CA ASP A 135 27.52 2.76 -20.71
C ASP A 135 27.37 1.35 -20.09
N GLY A 136 26.25 0.66 -20.34
CA GLY A 136 25.93 -0.65 -19.79
C GLY A 136 25.40 -0.61 -18.35
N THR A 137 25.32 0.57 -17.72
CA THR A 137 24.75 0.70 -16.37
C THR A 137 23.22 0.69 -16.42
N MET A 138 22.58 0.35 -15.30
CA MET A 138 21.12 0.40 -15.22
C MET A 138 20.66 1.81 -14.87
N GLY A 139 19.80 2.37 -15.71
CA GLY A 139 19.13 3.65 -15.49
C GLY A 139 17.97 3.55 -14.51
N GLU A 140 17.05 4.51 -14.57
CA GLU A 140 15.80 4.47 -13.81
C GLU A 140 14.79 3.50 -14.44
N ALA A 141 13.64 3.32 -13.80
CA ALA A 141 12.54 2.53 -14.35
C ALA A 141 12.03 3.15 -15.65
N SER A 142 12.31 2.49 -16.79
CA SER A 142 11.89 2.95 -18.11
C SER A 142 10.53 2.42 -18.52
N GLN A 143 10.14 1.27 -17.98
CA GLN A 143 8.88 0.62 -18.34
C GLN A 143 8.13 0.12 -17.10
N CYS A 144 6.82 0.35 -17.07
CA CYS A 144 5.91 -0.29 -16.13
C CYS A 144 4.78 -0.94 -16.91
N ILE A 145 4.53 -2.23 -16.66
CA ILE A 145 3.43 -2.98 -17.27
C ILE A 145 2.53 -3.47 -16.13
N TRP A 146 1.31 -2.95 -16.06
CA TRP A 146 0.35 -3.33 -15.04
C TRP A 146 -0.66 -4.33 -15.61
N LEU A 147 -0.63 -5.55 -15.07
CA LEU A 147 -1.50 -6.65 -15.42
C LEU A 147 -2.48 -6.95 -14.28
N ALA A 148 -3.62 -7.53 -14.63
CA ALA A 148 -4.58 -8.12 -13.70
C ALA A 148 -5.11 -9.45 -14.24
N ARG A 149 -5.84 -10.20 -13.40
CA ARG A 149 -6.36 -11.54 -13.72
C ARG A 149 -5.23 -12.49 -14.12
N VAL A 150 -4.07 -12.33 -13.51
CA VAL A 150 -2.92 -13.21 -13.71
C VAL A 150 -3.19 -14.53 -13.00
N ARG A 151 -2.92 -15.63 -13.70
CA ARG A 151 -3.00 -16.98 -13.15
C ARG A 151 -1.61 -17.64 -13.17
N PRO A 152 -1.39 -18.74 -12.42
CA PRO A 152 -0.09 -19.42 -12.42
C PRO A 152 0.40 -19.79 -13.83
N GLU A 153 -0.48 -20.23 -14.73
CA GLU A 153 -0.11 -20.55 -16.11
C GLU A 153 0.39 -19.35 -16.93
N ASP A 154 0.12 -18.12 -16.48
CA ASP A 154 0.59 -16.90 -17.14
C ASP A 154 2.00 -16.49 -16.68
N CYS A 155 2.52 -17.04 -15.57
CA CYS A 155 3.80 -16.62 -15.01
C CYS A 155 4.99 -16.87 -15.94
N GLU A 156 5.06 -18.03 -16.59
CA GLU A 156 6.11 -18.35 -17.57
C GLU A 156 6.15 -17.35 -18.73
N PRO A 157 5.04 -17.11 -19.47
CA PRO A 157 5.05 -16.12 -20.54
C PRO A 157 5.27 -14.70 -20.01
N ILE A 158 4.83 -14.34 -18.80
CA ILE A 158 5.15 -13.03 -18.21
C ILE A 158 6.66 -12.89 -17.98
N VAL A 159 7.34 -13.91 -17.44
CA VAL A 159 8.80 -13.85 -17.27
C VAL A 159 9.48 -13.71 -18.63
N LYS A 160 9.15 -14.58 -19.58
CA LYS A 160 9.79 -14.61 -20.89
C LYS A 160 9.56 -13.32 -21.70
N TYR A 161 8.30 -12.91 -21.84
CA TYR A 161 7.95 -11.81 -22.76
C TYR A 161 7.86 -10.47 -22.05
N THR A 162 7.30 -10.42 -20.84
CA THR A 162 7.11 -9.15 -20.14
C THR A 162 8.37 -8.72 -19.41
N VAL A 163 8.97 -9.57 -18.59
CA VAL A 163 10.15 -9.21 -17.78
C VAL A 163 11.39 -9.09 -18.67
N LEU A 164 11.67 -10.06 -19.53
CA LEU A 164 12.91 -10.05 -20.32
C LEU A 164 12.80 -9.18 -21.57
N GLU A 165 11.70 -9.29 -22.33
CA GLU A 165 11.56 -8.58 -23.62
C GLU A 165 10.77 -7.26 -23.55
N GLY A 166 10.07 -6.97 -22.45
CA GLY A 166 9.25 -5.76 -22.33
C GLY A 166 7.97 -5.76 -23.17
N LYS A 167 7.44 -6.95 -23.50
CA LYS A 167 6.22 -7.15 -24.28
C LYS A 167 5.02 -7.48 -23.38
N VAL A 168 3.86 -6.96 -23.75
CA VAL A 168 2.61 -7.22 -23.02
C VAL A 168 2.00 -8.56 -23.45
N VAL A 169 1.75 -9.45 -22.49
CA VAL A 169 1.06 -10.72 -22.72
C VAL A 169 -0.45 -10.52 -22.61
N LYS A 170 -1.24 -11.08 -23.55
CA LYS A 170 -2.71 -11.07 -23.56
C LYS A 170 -3.32 -9.67 -23.25
N PRO A 171 -2.96 -8.62 -24.02
CA PRO A 171 -3.28 -7.24 -23.66
C PRO A 171 -4.79 -6.98 -23.51
N GLN A 172 -5.63 -7.59 -24.35
CA GLN A 172 -7.08 -7.39 -24.31
C GLN A 172 -7.74 -7.85 -22.99
N ARG A 173 -7.11 -8.81 -22.28
CA ARG A 173 -7.68 -9.41 -21.07
C ARG A 173 -6.99 -8.94 -19.80
N GLN A 174 -5.67 -8.78 -19.84
CA GLN A 174 -4.84 -8.62 -18.64
C GLN A 174 -4.30 -7.21 -18.48
N LEU A 175 -4.08 -6.46 -19.57
CA LEU A 175 -3.52 -5.12 -19.46
C LEU A 175 -4.48 -4.20 -18.72
N ARG A 176 -3.94 -3.51 -17.72
CA ARG A 176 -4.62 -2.46 -16.94
C ARG A 176 -4.13 -1.07 -17.29
N GLY A 177 -2.89 -0.98 -17.74
CA GLY A 177 -2.21 0.28 -18.01
C GLY A 177 -0.71 0.10 -17.88
N GLY A 178 0.01 1.20 -17.95
CA GLY A 178 1.46 1.22 -17.86
C GLY A 178 2.08 2.35 -18.65
N PHE A 179 3.40 2.35 -18.69
CA PHE A 179 4.16 3.30 -19.50
C PHE A 179 5.41 2.62 -20.06
N ASP A 180 5.89 3.16 -21.17
CA ASP A 180 7.15 2.82 -21.81
C ASP A 180 7.82 4.14 -22.22
N ARG A 181 8.81 4.57 -21.42
CA ARG A 181 9.51 5.85 -21.62
C ARG A 181 10.40 5.83 -22.85
N GLU A 182 10.92 4.66 -23.23
CA GLU A 182 11.77 4.50 -24.41
C GLU A 182 10.96 4.70 -25.70
N LYS A 183 9.70 4.27 -25.70
CA LYS A 183 8.77 4.44 -26.83
C LYS A 183 7.85 5.65 -26.71
N GLY A 184 7.88 6.37 -25.59
CA GLY A 184 6.96 7.48 -25.31
C GLY A 184 5.49 7.04 -25.20
N LEU A 185 5.22 5.79 -24.80
CA LEU A 185 3.86 5.25 -24.70
C LEU A 185 3.35 5.30 -23.26
N VAL A 186 2.08 5.65 -23.11
CA VAL A 186 1.35 5.62 -21.83
C VAL A 186 -0.04 5.01 -22.05
N SER A 187 -0.51 4.23 -21.07
CA SER A 187 -1.80 3.58 -21.07
C SER A 187 -2.42 3.69 -19.67
N TRP A 188 -3.68 4.10 -19.61
CA TRP A 188 -4.44 4.36 -18.38
C TRP A 188 -5.76 3.60 -18.39
#